data_AF-A0A8T7KEB4-F1
#
_entry.id   AF-A0A8T7KEB4-F1
#
_cell.length_a   1.000
_cell.length_b   1.000
_cell.length_c   1.000
_cell.angle_alpha   90.00
_cell.angle_beta   90.00
_cell.angle_gamma   90.00
#
_symmetry.space_group_name_H-M   'P 1'
#
loop_
_entity.id
_entity.type
_entity.pdbx_description
1 polymer ?
#
loop_
_entity_poly.entity_id
_entity_poly.type
_entity_poly.pdbx_seq_one_letter_code
_entity_poly.pdbx_strand_id
1 'polypeptide(L)'
;MRIYDLALEPENSLAAALQPLRSFRPQVVVVAGESAELISAAVDVLHADNFSTVLPVQMSRSGLDAFHVCSGVLRWIDGMRGGNPDGSAVATLDVDHLPFPARHLLSLERYNLRAVGGELQTTMLLGALADGDGHVALRVPTQIVAELRSVSHEFGLRHFLMADVPLTLDRAWLDELLNRLCDAGLGIGWEALAEPEQLDDALVANMARAGCEAICFQIDAARVFESTAARNQLRQTVERVRQHGIFSRADVTLVPPYESIPYLVDVAATFGLDDVRFDVAKMEAASVGLDEAQLREMARQIYAQGRDRQRFIDRFGPALGRLIWRLRGPRGTTAQFDDEGLTA
;
A
#
# COMPACT_ATOMS: atom_id res chain seq x y z
N MET A 1 -15.32 -9.32 -19.86
CA MET A 1 -13.98 -9.29 -19.25
C MET A 1 -14.02 -10.13 -17.98
N ARG A 2 -12.93 -10.81 -17.60
CA ARG A 2 -12.79 -11.49 -16.30
C ARG A 2 -11.41 -11.17 -15.73
N ILE A 3 -11.32 -11.00 -14.42
CA ILE A 3 -10.06 -10.80 -13.70
C ILE A 3 -9.85 -12.01 -12.79
N TYR A 4 -8.64 -12.56 -12.81
CA TYR A 4 -8.23 -13.66 -11.96
C TYR A 4 -7.01 -13.21 -11.16
N ASP A 5 -7.17 -13.04 -9.86
CA ASP A 5 -6.08 -12.67 -8.97
C ASP A 5 -5.47 -13.91 -8.33
N LEU A 6 -4.31 -14.32 -8.85
CA LEU A 6 -3.59 -15.50 -8.39
C LEU A 6 -3.07 -15.34 -6.94
N ALA A 7 -2.97 -14.12 -6.42
CA ALA A 7 -2.52 -13.88 -5.06
C ALA A 7 -3.55 -14.30 -3.99
N LEU A 8 -4.81 -14.55 -4.38
CA LEU A 8 -5.85 -15.05 -3.47
C LEU A 8 -5.72 -16.56 -3.19
N GLU A 9 -4.97 -17.29 -4.02
CA GLU A 9 -4.78 -18.74 -3.92
C GLU A 9 -3.32 -19.11 -4.22
N PRO A 10 -2.36 -18.65 -3.39
CA PRO A 10 -0.93 -18.80 -3.68
C PRO A 10 -0.44 -20.26 -3.69
N GLU A 11 -1.18 -21.15 -3.03
CA GLU A 11 -0.88 -22.59 -2.98
C GLU A 11 -1.24 -23.32 -4.28
N ASN A 12 -2.06 -22.71 -5.14
CA ASN A 12 -2.48 -23.33 -6.39
C ASN A 12 -1.36 -23.25 -7.43
N SER A 13 -1.10 -24.38 -8.10
CA SER A 13 -0.20 -24.39 -9.24
C SER A 13 -0.76 -23.51 -10.37
N LEU A 14 0.12 -22.89 -11.17
CA LEU A 14 -0.29 -22.06 -12.31
C LEU A 14 -1.23 -22.80 -13.26
N ALA A 15 -0.98 -24.10 -13.52
CA ALA A 15 -1.84 -24.92 -14.36
C ALA A 15 -3.27 -25.07 -13.81
N ALA A 16 -3.40 -25.23 -12.49
CA ALA A 16 -4.72 -25.29 -11.83
C ALA A 16 -5.39 -23.91 -11.81
N ALA A 17 -4.63 -22.86 -11.47
CA ALA A 17 -5.16 -21.52 -11.33
C ALA A 17 -5.62 -20.91 -12.67
N LEU A 18 -5.00 -21.31 -13.78
CA LEU A 18 -5.36 -20.87 -15.14
C LEU A 18 -6.45 -21.75 -15.80
N GLN A 19 -6.86 -22.85 -15.18
CA GLN A 19 -7.91 -23.74 -15.70
C GLN A 19 -9.21 -23.00 -16.09
N PRO A 20 -9.71 -22.00 -15.32
CA PRO A 20 -10.92 -21.26 -15.71
C PRO A 20 -10.82 -20.55 -17.07
N LEU A 21 -9.61 -20.19 -17.52
CA LEU A 21 -9.40 -19.56 -18.82
C LEU A 21 -9.69 -20.52 -19.97
N ARG A 22 -9.42 -21.82 -19.79
CA ARG A 22 -9.67 -22.86 -20.80
C ARG A 22 -11.16 -23.00 -21.14
N SER A 23 -12.01 -22.84 -20.13
CA SER A 23 -13.47 -22.83 -20.31
C SER A 23 -13.99 -21.50 -20.83
N PHE A 24 -13.38 -20.38 -20.42
CA PHE A 24 -13.79 -19.04 -20.87
C PHE A 24 -13.38 -18.72 -22.31
N ARG A 25 -12.25 -19.27 -22.79
CA ARG A 25 -11.66 -19.05 -24.12
C ARG A 25 -11.57 -17.57 -24.53
N PRO A 26 -10.85 -16.73 -23.76
CA PRO A 26 -10.64 -15.33 -24.11
C PRO A 26 -9.89 -15.18 -25.45
N GLN A 27 -10.22 -14.12 -26.19
CA GLN A 27 -9.48 -13.73 -27.40
C GLN A 27 -8.13 -13.08 -27.07
N VAL A 28 -8.02 -12.44 -25.91
CA VAL A 28 -6.83 -11.74 -25.44
C VAL A 28 -6.64 -12.08 -23.96
N VAL A 29 -5.43 -12.46 -23.58
CA VAL A 29 -5.04 -12.67 -22.19
C VAL A 29 -3.94 -11.67 -21.84
N VAL A 30 -4.12 -10.93 -20.75
CA VAL A 30 -3.09 -10.05 -20.20
C VAL A 30 -2.60 -10.67 -18.90
N VAL A 31 -1.30 -10.91 -18.79
CA VAL A 31 -0.64 -11.46 -17.60
C VAL A 31 0.15 -10.35 -16.94
N ALA A 32 -0.29 -9.91 -15.77
CA ALA A 32 0.28 -8.77 -15.06
C ALA A 32 0.91 -9.18 -13.72
N GLY A 33 2.10 -8.67 -13.41
CA GLY A 33 2.74 -8.94 -12.11
C GLY A 33 4.09 -8.27 -11.89
N GLU A 34 4.66 -8.49 -10.70
CA GLU A 34 5.95 -7.90 -10.28
C GLU A 34 7.16 -8.77 -10.67
N SER A 35 7.04 -10.10 -10.57
CA SER A 35 8.13 -11.05 -10.89
C SER A 35 8.09 -11.41 -12.38
N ALA A 36 9.17 -11.09 -13.08
CA ALA A 36 9.36 -11.50 -14.46
C ALA A 36 9.37 -13.03 -14.61
N GLU A 37 9.90 -13.78 -13.64
CA GLU A 37 9.90 -15.25 -13.68
C GLU A 37 8.47 -15.81 -13.62
N LEU A 38 7.64 -15.31 -12.70
CA LEU A 38 6.25 -15.75 -12.58
C LEU A 38 5.42 -15.39 -13.82
N ILE A 39 5.64 -14.20 -14.39
CA ILE A 39 5.00 -13.79 -15.65
C ILE A 39 5.41 -14.75 -16.77
N SER A 40 6.71 -15.02 -16.94
CA SER A 40 7.20 -15.93 -17.97
C SER A 40 6.60 -17.33 -17.81
N ALA A 41 6.60 -17.88 -16.58
CA ALA A 41 6.03 -19.19 -16.31
C ALA A 41 4.53 -19.27 -16.62
N ALA A 42 3.77 -18.21 -16.31
CA ALA A 42 2.35 -18.14 -16.65
C ALA A 42 2.12 -18.06 -18.16
N VAL A 43 2.94 -17.29 -18.89
CA VAL A 43 2.89 -17.21 -20.36
C VAL A 43 3.18 -18.56 -21.01
N ASP A 44 4.18 -19.30 -20.51
CA ASP A 44 4.51 -20.64 -21.03
C ASP A 44 3.34 -21.61 -20.90
N VAL A 45 2.64 -21.59 -19.75
CA VAL A 45 1.42 -22.42 -19.54
C VAL A 45 0.31 -22.02 -20.51
N LEU A 46 0.10 -20.71 -20.74
CA LEU A 46 -0.93 -20.22 -21.65
C LEU A 46 -0.64 -20.58 -23.11
N HIS A 47 0.63 -20.53 -23.54
CA HIS A 47 1.03 -20.98 -24.87
C HIS A 47 0.86 -22.50 -25.03
N ALA A 48 1.18 -23.29 -24.01
CA ALA A 48 0.92 -24.74 -24.02
C ALA A 48 -0.57 -25.06 -24.15
N ASP A 49 -1.44 -24.18 -23.64
CA ASP A 49 -2.90 -24.26 -23.78
C ASP A 49 -3.46 -23.69 -25.10
N ASN A 50 -2.59 -23.34 -26.06
CA ASN A 50 -2.91 -22.76 -27.37
C ASN A 50 -3.62 -21.38 -27.31
N PHE A 51 -3.35 -20.56 -26.29
CA PHE A 51 -3.76 -19.16 -26.34
C PHE A 51 -2.84 -18.36 -27.28
N SER A 52 -3.40 -17.83 -28.37
CA SER A 52 -2.63 -17.15 -29.43
C SER A 52 -2.18 -15.74 -29.08
N THR A 53 -2.88 -15.09 -28.15
CA THR A 53 -2.76 -13.65 -27.93
C THR A 53 -2.62 -13.39 -26.43
N VAL A 54 -1.38 -13.47 -25.97
CA VAL A 54 -0.99 -13.28 -24.58
C VAL A 54 -0.05 -12.07 -24.48
N LEU A 55 -0.39 -11.09 -23.64
CA LEU A 55 0.45 -9.93 -23.35
C LEU A 55 1.03 -10.04 -21.94
N PRO A 56 2.35 -10.29 -21.79
CA PRO A 56 3.03 -10.14 -20.51
C PRO A 56 3.19 -8.66 -20.16
N VAL A 57 2.90 -8.31 -18.91
CA VAL A 57 2.96 -6.95 -18.41
C VAL A 57 3.64 -6.94 -17.05
N GLN A 58 4.85 -6.40 -17.00
CA GLN A 58 5.51 -6.15 -15.72
C GLN A 58 4.93 -4.87 -15.11
N MET A 59 4.41 -4.96 -13.89
CA MET A 59 3.85 -3.83 -13.16
C MET A 59 4.06 -4.00 -11.66
N SER A 60 4.32 -2.89 -10.97
CA SER A 60 4.34 -2.88 -9.51
C SER A 60 2.92 -2.68 -8.97
N ARG A 61 2.53 -3.43 -7.93
CA ARG A 61 1.22 -3.23 -7.27
C ARG A 61 1.19 -1.99 -6.39
N SER A 62 2.36 -1.53 -5.96
CA SER A 62 2.54 -0.31 -5.17
C SER A 62 3.21 0.81 -5.97
N GLY A 63 3.41 0.62 -7.28
CA GLY A 63 3.99 1.63 -8.15
C GLY A 63 2.95 2.63 -8.62
N LEU A 64 3.38 3.88 -8.76
CA LEU A 64 2.58 4.96 -9.36
C LEU A 64 2.63 4.94 -10.90
N ASP A 65 3.31 3.95 -11.48
CA ASP A 65 3.48 3.72 -12.92
C ASP A 65 2.37 2.88 -13.55
N ALA A 66 1.47 2.30 -12.74
CA ALA A 66 0.35 1.47 -13.21
C ALA A 66 -0.44 2.14 -14.34
N PHE A 67 -0.59 3.46 -14.26
CA PHE A 67 -1.24 4.27 -15.28
C PHE A 67 -0.53 4.24 -16.65
N HIS A 68 0.80 4.39 -16.67
CA HIS A 68 1.61 4.28 -17.88
C HIS A 68 1.53 2.88 -18.48
N VAL A 69 1.58 1.87 -17.61
CA VAL A 69 1.46 0.47 -18.00
C VAL A 69 0.09 0.20 -18.64
N CYS A 70 -1.01 0.61 -18.00
CA CYS A 70 -2.36 0.47 -18.54
C CYS A 70 -2.53 1.19 -19.89
N SER A 71 -1.95 2.38 -20.04
CA SER A 71 -1.95 3.12 -21.30
C SER A 71 -1.26 2.32 -22.41
N GLY A 72 -0.12 1.69 -22.11
CA GLY A 72 0.60 0.81 -23.04
C GLY A 72 -0.23 -0.42 -23.46
N VAL A 73 -0.90 -1.06 -22.49
CA VAL A 73 -1.79 -2.21 -22.75
C VAL A 73 -2.95 -1.82 -23.68
N LEU A 74 -3.60 -0.68 -23.44
CA LEU A 74 -4.71 -0.22 -24.29
C LEU A 74 -4.26 0.05 -25.72
N ARG A 75 -3.10 0.72 -25.92
CA ARG A 75 -2.53 0.93 -27.26
C ARG A 75 -2.25 -0.38 -27.99
N TRP A 76 -1.71 -1.37 -27.27
CA TRP A 76 -1.46 -2.68 -27.84
C TRP A 76 -2.77 -3.37 -28.28
N ILE A 77 -3.83 -3.28 -27.46
CA ILE A 77 -5.17 -3.80 -27.81
C ILE A 77 -5.74 -3.09 -29.05
N ASP A 78 -5.61 -1.77 -29.14
CA ASP A 78 -6.11 -0.98 -30.28
C ASP A 78 -5.33 -1.27 -31.57
N GLY A 79 -4.01 -1.45 -31.48
CA GLY A 79 -3.17 -1.86 -32.60
C GLY A 79 -3.59 -3.20 -33.19
N MET A 80 -3.99 -4.16 -32.35
CA MET A 80 -4.53 -5.45 -32.83
C MET A 80 -5.86 -5.33 -33.59
N ARG A 81 -6.61 -4.24 -33.37
CA ARG A 81 -7.90 -3.98 -34.03
C ARG A 81 -7.76 -3.19 -35.32
N GLY A 82 -6.53 -2.99 -35.82
CA GLY A 82 -6.25 -2.19 -37.01
C GLY A 82 -6.11 -0.69 -36.74
N GLY A 83 -5.97 -0.29 -35.47
CA GLY A 83 -5.57 1.07 -35.11
C GLY A 83 -4.16 1.37 -35.64
N ASN A 84 -3.94 2.61 -36.09
CA ASN A 84 -2.64 3.01 -36.66
C ASN A 84 -1.56 2.98 -35.56
N PRO A 85 -0.52 2.13 -35.66
CA PRO A 85 0.54 2.04 -34.64
C PRO A 85 1.38 3.33 -34.53
N ASP A 86 1.40 4.14 -35.59
CA ASP A 86 2.14 5.40 -35.69
C ASP A 86 1.29 6.66 -35.36
N GLY A 87 0.16 6.49 -34.67
CA GLY A 87 -0.58 7.61 -34.07
C GLY A 87 0.24 8.28 -32.96
N SER A 88 1.20 9.12 -33.36
CA SER A 88 2.27 9.73 -32.57
C SER A 88 1.82 10.86 -31.63
N ALA A 89 0.75 10.67 -30.88
CA ALA A 89 0.47 11.53 -29.74
C ALA A 89 0.18 10.63 -28.55
N VAL A 90 1.03 10.74 -27.52
CA VAL A 90 0.68 10.32 -26.17
C VAL A 90 -0.58 11.11 -25.81
N ALA A 91 -1.75 10.55 -26.08
CA ALA A 91 -2.92 10.93 -25.31
C ALA A 91 -2.61 10.38 -23.93
N THR A 92 -2.02 11.21 -23.09
CA THR A 92 -1.93 10.97 -21.66
C THR A 92 -3.37 10.69 -21.25
N LEU A 93 -3.66 9.44 -20.91
CA LEU A 93 -4.97 9.06 -20.40
C LEU A 93 -5.28 9.94 -19.18
N ASP A 94 -6.30 10.78 -19.26
CA ASP A 94 -6.67 11.52 -18.07
C ASP A 94 -7.45 10.59 -17.14
N VAL A 95 -6.87 10.29 -15.98
CA VAL A 95 -7.46 9.39 -14.97
C VAL A 95 -8.83 9.91 -14.55
N ASP A 96 -9.03 11.23 -14.53
CA ASP A 96 -10.30 11.84 -14.13
C ASP A 96 -11.38 11.78 -15.21
N HIS A 97 -11.02 11.38 -16.44
CA HIS A 97 -11.95 11.12 -17.54
C HIS A 97 -12.23 9.63 -17.77
N LEU A 98 -11.54 8.74 -17.05
CA LEU A 98 -11.80 7.30 -17.12
C LEU A 98 -13.05 6.93 -16.30
N PRO A 99 -13.77 5.85 -16.70
CA PRO A 99 -14.80 5.30 -15.85
C PRO A 99 -14.19 4.79 -14.54
N PHE A 100 -14.98 4.81 -13.47
CA PHE A 100 -14.53 4.29 -12.19
C PHE A 100 -14.13 2.80 -12.30
N PRO A 101 -13.15 2.34 -11.50
CA PRO A 101 -12.69 0.96 -11.52
C PRO A 101 -13.85 -0.03 -11.38
N ALA A 102 -13.86 -1.04 -12.26
CA ALA A 102 -14.88 -2.09 -12.31
C ALA A 102 -14.73 -3.10 -11.15
N ARG A 103 -14.93 -2.64 -9.91
CA ARG A 103 -14.73 -3.42 -8.68
C ARG A 103 -15.63 -4.66 -8.58
N HIS A 104 -16.75 -4.70 -9.31
CA HIS A 104 -17.61 -5.88 -9.44
C HIS A 104 -16.93 -7.09 -10.09
N LEU A 105 -15.78 -6.91 -10.76
CA LEU A 105 -14.98 -7.99 -11.31
C LEU A 105 -14.02 -8.62 -10.29
N LEU A 106 -13.90 -8.03 -9.10
CA LEU A 106 -13.06 -8.48 -8.01
C LEU A 106 -13.90 -9.11 -6.90
N SER A 107 -13.37 -10.15 -6.27
CA SER A 107 -13.97 -10.73 -5.05
C SER A 107 -13.49 -9.95 -3.82
N LEU A 108 -14.00 -8.73 -3.62
CA LEU A 108 -13.51 -7.77 -2.62
C LEU A 108 -13.39 -8.37 -1.21
N GLU A 109 -14.34 -9.20 -0.79
CA GLU A 109 -14.39 -9.85 0.53
C GLU A 109 -13.21 -10.81 0.78
N ARG A 110 -12.65 -11.40 -0.29
CA ARG A 110 -11.53 -12.34 -0.20
C ARG A 110 -10.21 -11.64 0.09
N TYR A 111 -10.11 -10.34 -0.18
CA TYR A 111 -8.93 -9.56 0.15
C TYR A 111 -8.91 -9.29 1.65
N ASN A 112 -7.79 -9.59 2.32
CA ASN A 112 -7.61 -9.29 3.74
C ASN A 112 -7.21 -7.81 3.97
N LEU A 113 -7.98 -6.90 3.38
CA LEU A 113 -7.86 -5.46 3.58
C LEU A 113 -8.98 -5.01 4.52
N ARG A 114 -8.61 -4.51 5.69
CA ARG A 114 -9.53 -4.19 6.79
C ARG A 114 -9.19 -2.84 7.38
N ALA A 115 -10.23 -2.06 7.65
CA ALA A 115 -10.12 -0.82 8.40
C ALA A 115 -9.72 -1.09 9.86
N VAL A 116 -9.45 -0.04 10.61
CA VAL A 116 -9.17 -0.11 12.05
C VAL A 116 -10.18 -0.94 12.83
N GLY A 117 -11.49 -0.78 12.56
CA GLY A 117 -12.57 -1.50 13.25
C GLY A 117 -12.79 -2.94 12.77
N GLY A 118 -12.03 -3.39 11.76
CA GLY A 118 -12.16 -4.73 11.18
C GLY A 118 -13.18 -4.83 10.05
N GLU A 119 -13.78 -3.72 9.63
CA GLU A 119 -14.68 -3.65 8.48
C GLU A 119 -13.93 -3.82 7.15
N LEU A 120 -14.66 -4.27 6.13
CA LEU A 120 -14.11 -4.42 4.79
C LEU A 120 -13.71 -3.06 4.22
N GLN A 121 -12.48 -2.97 3.72
CA GLN A 121 -11.88 -1.76 3.17
C GLN A 121 -11.45 -2.00 1.72
N THR A 122 -11.49 -0.96 0.89
CA THR A 122 -10.97 -1.00 -0.50
C THR A 122 -10.03 0.16 -0.77
N THR A 123 -9.18 0.01 -1.78
CA THR A 123 -8.23 1.07 -2.15
C THR A 123 -8.88 2.15 -3.03
N MET A 124 -8.35 3.35 -2.90
CA MET A 124 -8.65 4.51 -3.70
C MET A 124 -7.34 5.13 -4.17
N LEU A 125 -7.23 5.38 -5.47
CA LEU A 125 -6.08 6.10 -6.02
C LEU A 125 -6.33 7.60 -5.90
N LEU A 126 -5.32 8.31 -5.39
CA LEU A 126 -5.31 9.77 -5.29
C LEU A 126 -4.48 10.40 -6.39
N GLY A 127 -3.49 9.69 -6.93
CA GLY A 127 -2.63 10.22 -7.98
C GLY A 127 -1.93 9.16 -8.82
N ALA A 128 -1.19 9.62 -9.81
CA ALA A 128 -0.36 8.80 -10.69
C ALA A 128 0.90 9.57 -11.10
N LEU A 129 1.91 8.87 -11.62
CA LEU A 129 3.02 9.55 -12.29
C LEU A 129 2.51 10.25 -13.55
N ALA A 130 2.73 11.56 -13.62
CA ALA A 130 2.38 12.41 -14.75
C ALA A 130 3.35 12.20 -15.93
N ASP A 131 4.62 11.93 -15.62
CA ASP A 131 5.71 11.77 -16.57
C ASP A 131 6.81 10.82 -16.05
N GLY A 132 7.85 10.63 -16.86
CA GLY A 132 9.02 9.81 -16.53
C GLY A 132 9.99 10.48 -15.55
N ASP A 133 9.78 11.75 -15.19
CA ASP A 133 10.66 12.52 -14.30
C ASP A 133 10.23 12.41 -12.82
N GLY A 134 9.19 11.61 -12.54
CA GLY A 134 8.73 11.32 -11.19
C GLY A 134 7.70 12.31 -10.66
N HIS A 135 7.18 13.21 -11.49
CA HIS A 135 6.14 14.15 -11.07
C HIS A 135 4.82 13.40 -10.83
N VAL A 136 4.23 13.63 -9.65
CA VAL A 136 2.93 13.06 -9.28
C VAL A 136 1.82 14.03 -9.66
N ALA A 137 0.87 13.58 -10.48
CA ALA A 137 -0.38 14.28 -10.72
C ALA A 137 -1.46 13.75 -9.77
N LEU A 138 -2.02 14.64 -8.94
CA LEU A 138 -3.16 14.34 -8.09
C LEU A 138 -4.46 14.43 -8.88
N ARG A 139 -5.37 13.49 -8.65
CA ARG A 139 -6.72 13.48 -9.19
C ARG A 139 -7.54 14.62 -8.61
N VAL A 140 -8.48 15.13 -9.37
CA VAL A 140 -9.35 16.23 -8.93
C VAL A 140 -10.23 15.74 -7.76
N PRO A 141 -10.28 16.48 -6.62
CA PRO A 141 -11.05 16.07 -5.45
C PRO A 141 -12.53 15.75 -5.72
N THR A 142 -13.16 16.43 -6.68
CA THR A 142 -14.54 16.13 -7.09
C THR A 142 -14.70 14.71 -7.63
N GLN A 143 -13.75 14.22 -8.41
CA GLN A 143 -13.80 12.88 -8.99
C GLN A 143 -13.58 11.81 -7.92
N ILE A 144 -12.68 12.06 -6.98
CA ILE A 144 -12.44 11.19 -5.83
C ILE A 144 -13.73 11.05 -5.01
N VAL A 145 -14.39 12.15 -4.66
CA VAL A 145 -15.65 12.13 -3.90
C VAL A 145 -16.78 11.47 -4.68
N ALA A 146 -16.85 11.65 -6.00
CA ALA A 146 -17.81 10.97 -6.85
C ALA A 146 -17.59 9.44 -6.87
N GLU A 147 -16.34 9.00 -6.98
CA GLU A 147 -15.98 7.58 -6.94
C GLU A 147 -16.29 6.97 -5.55
N LEU A 148 -15.91 7.64 -4.46
CA LEU A 148 -16.23 7.21 -3.09
C LEU A 148 -17.74 7.02 -2.91
N ARG A 149 -18.55 7.97 -3.40
CA ARG A 149 -20.02 7.88 -3.39
C ARG A 149 -20.51 6.68 -4.19
N SER A 150 -20.00 6.48 -5.41
CA SER A 150 -20.35 5.33 -6.27
C SER A 150 -20.05 4.02 -5.55
N VAL A 151 -18.86 3.91 -4.96
CA VAL A 151 -18.39 2.70 -4.31
C VAL A 151 -19.22 2.38 -3.07
N SER A 152 -19.53 3.38 -2.24
CA SER A 152 -20.39 3.20 -1.09
C SER A 152 -21.82 2.83 -1.46
N HIS A 153 -22.34 3.35 -2.56
CA HIS A 153 -23.70 3.05 -3.01
C HIS A 153 -23.82 1.69 -3.70
N GLU A 154 -22.89 1.35 -4.58
CA GLU A 154 -22.94 0.13 -5.41
C GLU A 154 -22.43 -1.12 -4.68
N PHE A 155 -21.41 -0.98 -3.83
CA PHE A 155 -20.75 -2.11 -3.17
C PHE A 155 -20.96 -2.14 -1.65
N GLY A 156 -21.62 -1.13 -1.08
CA GLY A 156 -21.85 -1.04 0.37
C GLY A 156 -20.58 -0.77 1.20
N LEU A 157 -19.45 -0.49 0.56
CA LEU A 157 -18.18 -0.25 1.23
C LEU A 157 -18.12 1.15 1.84
N ARG A 158 -17.75 1.21 3.12
CA ARG A 158 -17.66 2.46 3.87
C ARG A 158 -16.25 2.85 4.27
N HIS A 159 -15.28 1.97 4.09
CA HIS A 159 -13.90 2.20 4.49
C HIS A 159 -12.95 2.17 3.29
N PHE A 160 -12.05 3.15 3.25
CA PHE A 160 -11.16 3.35 2.11
C PHE A 160 -9.69 3.46 2.54
N LEU A 161 -8.78 2.97 1.70
CA LEU A 161 -7.33 3.10 1.88
C LEU A 161 -6.76 3.97 0.74
N MET A 162 -6.12 5.08 1.11
CA MET A 162 -5.51 6.06 0.22
C MET A 162 -3.99 6.13 0.50
N ALA A 163 -3.25 5.15 0.00
CA ALA A 163 -1.86 4.91 0.40
C ALA A 163 -0.84 5.04 -0.75
N ASP A 164 -1.27 5.52 -1.91
CA ASP A 164 -0.45 5.67 -3.10
C ASP A 164 0.49 6.88 -3.02
N VAL A 165 0.00 8.00 -2.49
CA VAL A 165 0.77 9.25 -2.34
C VAL A 165 0.47 9.88 -0.98
N PRO A 166 1.41 10.65 -0.39
CA PRO A 166 1.11 11.41 0.82
C PRO A 166 -0.01 12.42 0.55
N LEU A 167 -1.07 12.41 1.36
CA LEU A 167 -2.15 13.40 1.29
C LEU A 167 -1.64 14.84 1.47
N THR A 168 -0.54 14.98 2.21
CA THR A 168 0.11 16.26 2.49
C THR A 168 1.01 16.74 1.35
N LEU A 169 1.03 16.06 0.19
CA LEU A 169 1.83 16.49 -0.96
C LEU A 169 1.45 17.90 -1.44
N ASP A 170 0.16 18.23 -1.43
CA ASP A 170 -0.36 19.55 -1.77
C ASP A 170 -1.45 19.97 -0.76
N ARG A 171 -1.16 21.02 0.01
CA ARG A 171 -2.05 21.51 1.06
C ARG A 171 -3.37 22.09 0.51
N ALA A 172 -3.32 22.81 -0.61
CA ALA A 172 -4.53 23.42 -1.17
C ALA A 172 -5.47 22.34 -1.73
N TRP A 173 -4.89 21.31 -2.37
CA TRP A 173 -5.64 20.14 -2.80
C TRP A 173 -6.25 19.37 -1.62
N LEU A 174 -5.50 19.18 -0.53
CA LEU A 174 -5.97 18.48 0.66
C LEU A 174 -7.14 19.23 1.32
N ASP A 175 -7.01 20.54 1.52
CA ASP A 175 -8.06 21.36 2.11
C ASP A 175 -9.36 21.29 1.27
N GLU A 176 -9.24 21.29 -0.06
CA GLU A 176 -10.37 21.13 -0.97
C GLU A 176 -11.01 19.74 -0.87
N LEU A 177 -10.20 18.67 -0.80
CA LEU A 177 -10.70 17.31 -0.61
C LEU A 177 -11.47 17.17 0.70
N LEU A 178 -10.92 17.67 1.81
CA LEU A 178 -11.54 17.61 3.14
C LEU A 178 -12.88 18.37 3.16
N ASN A 179 -12.94 19.56 2.54
CA ASN A 179 -14.17 20.32 2.43
C ASN A 179 -15.24 19.54 1.67
N ARG A 180 -14.89 18.97 0.51
CA ARG A 180 -15.84 18.19 -0.30
C ARG A 180 -16.31 16.91 0.37
N LEU A 181 -15.45 16.23 1.12
CA LEU A 181 -15.82 15.05 1.90
C LEU A 181 -16.84 15.41 2.98
N CYS A 182 -16.62 16.52 3.68
CA CYS A 182 -17.53 17.03 4.69
C CYS A 182 -18.88 17.43 4.09
N ASP A 183 -18.86 18.20 2.99
CA ASP A 183 -20.08 18.65 2.30
C ASP A 183 -20.88 17.48 1.73
N ALA A 184 -20.19 16.44 1.26
CA ALA A 184 -20.83 15.26 0.70
C ALA A 184 -21.51 14.38 1.77
N GLY A 185 -21.07 14.46 3.03
CA GLY A 185 -21.69 13.78 4.17
C GLY A 185 -21.83 12.26 3.98
N LEU A 186 -20.83 11.60 3.39
CA LEU A 186 -20.95 10.20 2.94
C LEU A 186 -21.01 9.17 4.08
N GLY A 187 -20.62 9.54 5.30
CA GLY A 187 -20.54 8.63 6.43
C GLY A 187 -19.54 7.49 6.17
N ILE A 188 -18.33 7.86 5.73
CA ILE A 188 -17.27 6.94 5.36
C ILE A 188 -16.08 7.11 6.30
N GLY A 189 -15.31 6.04 6.45
CA GLY A 189 -14.02 6.00 7.08
C GLY A 189 -12.90 5.96 6.03
N TRP A 190 -11.78 6.61 6.29
CA TRP A 190 -10.62 6.47 5.42
C TRP A 190 -9.30 6.50 6.17
N GLU A 191 -8.35 5.76 5.61
CA GLU A 191 -6.97 5.70 6.07
C GLU A 191 -6.06 6.21 4.97
N ALA A 192 -5.03 6.98 5.31
CA ALA A 192 -4.15 7.55 4.29
C ALA A 192 -2.70 7.71 4.73
N LEU A 193 -1.81 7.86 3.74
CA LEU A 193 -0.41 8.23 3.95
C LEU A 193 -0.29 9.75 4.19
N ALA A 194 0.54 10.17 5.15
CA ALA A 194 0.86 11.58 5.37
C ALA A 194 2.30 11.79 5.85
N GLU A 195 2.86 12.96 5.57
CA GLU A 195 4.13 13.41 6.14
C GLU A 195 3.89 13.98 7.55
N PRO A 196 4.56 13.45 8.59
CA PRO A 196 4.36 13.90 9.97
C PRO A 196 4.53 15.40 10.15
N GLU A 197 5.48 15.99 9.43
CA GLU A 197 5.88 17.40 9.59
C GLU A 197 4.81 18.38 9.13
N GLN A 198 3.88 17.94 8.28
CA GLN A 198 2.85 18.78 7.67
C GLN A 198 1.52 18.77 8.44
N LEU A 199 1.41 17.96 9.50
CA LEU A 199 0.17 17.77 10.25
C LEU A 199 0.07 18.71 11.46
N ASP A 200 -0.43 19.93 11.23
CA ASP A 200 -0.84 20.85 12.29
C ASP A 200 -2.18 20.45 12.94
N ASP A 201 -2.49 21.02 14.11
CA ASP A 201 -3.68 20.63 14.90
C ASP A 201 -5.01 20.94 14.19
N ALA A 202 -5.08 22.06 13.47
CA ALA A 202 -6.27 22.43 12.73
C ALA A 202 -6.52 21.48 11.55
N LEU A 203 -5.45 21.09 10.84
CA LEU A 203 -5.54 20.12 9.76
C LEU A 203 -6.00 18.75 10.28
N VAL A 204 -5.39 18.25 11.37
CA VAL A 204 -5.75 16.96 11.97
C VAL A 204 -7.21 16.96 12.43
N ALA A 205 -7.68 18.04 13.08
CA ALA A 205 -9.08 18.20 13.45
C ALA A 205 -10.01 18.17 12.24
N ASN A 206 -9.60 18.81 11.14
CA ASN A 206 -10.36 18.83 9.89
C ASN A 206 -10.41 17.44 9.22
N MET A 207 -9.29 16.70 9.25
CA MET A 207 -9.21 15.32 8.78
C MET A 207 -10.15 14.41 9.58
N ALA A 208 -10.15 14.51 10.91
CA ALA A 208 -11.05 13.74 11.77
C ALA A 208 -12.52 14.02 11.43
N ARG A 209 -12.89 15.29 11.27
CA ARG A 209 -14.25 15.72 10.87
C ARG A 209 -14.66 15.16 9.50
N ALA A 210 -13.72 15.02 8.59
CA ALA A 210 -13.94 14.46 7.25
C ALA A 210 -13.96 12.92 7.21
N GLY A 211 -13.82 12.23 8.35
CA GLY A 211 -13.88 10.76 8.45
C GLY A 211 -12.52 10.06 8.42
N CYS A 212 -11.42 10.76 8.71
CA CYS A 212 -10.12 10.10 8.85
C CYS A 212 -10.13 9.16 10.05
N GLU A 213 -9.87 7.88 9.82
CA GLU A 213 -9.81 6.84 10.87
C GLU A 213 -8.37 6.49 11.23
N ALA A 214 -7.46 6.53 10.25
CA ALA A 214 -6.03 6.30 10.48
C ALA A 214 -5.13 7.10 9.55
N ILE A 215 -3.95 7.45 10.06
CA ILE A 215 -2.85 8.02 9.29
C ILE A 215 -1.67 7.05 9.36
N CYS A 216 -1.14 6.68 8.19
CA CYS A 216 0.12 5.97 8.07
C CYS A 216 1.25 6.99 7.85
N PHE A 217 2.33 6.87 8.62
CA PHE A 217 3.55 7.64 8.45
C PHE A 217 4.60 6.78 7.76
N GLN A 218 5.19 7.29 6.69
CA GLN A 218 6.44 6.74 6.17
C GLN A 218 7.61 7.29 6.97
N ILE A 219 8.32 6.39 7.63
CA ILE A 219 9.40 6.76 8.53
C ILE A 219 10.69 6.12 8.05
N ASP A 220 11.69 6.95 7.80
CA ASP A 220 13.07 6.48 7.71
C ASP A 220 13.61 6.30 9.14
N ALA A 221 13.96 5.05 9.47
CA ALA A 221 14.60 4.69 10.72
C ALA A 221 15.81 5.59 11.03
N ALA A 222 16.74 5.76 10.07
CA ALA A 222 17.97 6.50 10.29
C ALA A 222 17.69 7.96 10.69
N ARG A 223 16.78 8.61 9.98
CA ARG A 223 16.38 10.01 10.23
C ARG A 223 15.83 10.21 11.66
N VAL A 224 15.01 9.28 12.12
CA VAL A 224 14.42 9.34 13.47
C VAL A 224 15.48 9.03 14.54
N PHE A 225 16.48 8.19 14.28
CA PHE A 225 17.55 7.91 15.25
C PHE A 225 18.60 9.01 15.37
N GLU A 226 18.96 9.64 14.26
CA GLU A 226 20.02 10.65 14.26
C GLU A 226 19.55 12.00 14.81
N SER A 227 18.26 12.30 14.74
CA SER A 227 17.70 13.61 15.11
C SER A 227 16.73 13.56 16.29
N THR A 228 17.15 14.15 17.42
CA THR A 228 16.25 14.38 18.58
C THR A 228 15.06 15.27 18.20
N ALA A 229 15.26 16.25 17.32
CA ALA A 229 14.20 17.11 16.84
C ALA A 229 13.15 16.32 16.05
N ALA A 230 13.57 15.43 15.15
CA ALA A 230 12.68 14.56 14.38
C ALA A 230 11.87 13.64 15.30
N ARG A 231 12.49 13.05 16.34
CA ARG A 231 11.78 12.24 17.34
C ARG A 231 10.71 13.01 18.09
N ASN A 232 11.04 14.21 18.56
CA ASN A 232 10.11 15.03 19.31
C ASN A 232 8.95 15.49 18.44
N GLN A 233 9.23 15.87 17.19
CA GLN A 233 8.22 16.25 16.21
C GLN A 233 7.27 15.10 15.88
N LEU A 234 7.80 13.90 15.62
CA LEU A 234 6.98 12.71 15.38
C LEU A 234 6.11 12.40 16.61
N ARG A 235 6.68 12.42 17.82
CA ARG A 235 5.94 12.19 19.07
C ARG A 235 4.77 13.17 19.23
N GLN A 236 5.03 14.46 19.05
CA GLN A 236 4.01 15.51 19.13
C GLN A 236 2.92 15.32 18.07
N THR A 237 3.31 14.93 16.86
CA THR A 237 2.36 14.68 15.76
C THR A 237 1.48 13.48 16.07
N VAL A 238 2.05 12.38 16.54
CA VAL A 238 1.29 11.19 16.95
C VAL A 238 0.35 11.50 18.12
N GLU A 239 0.81 12.29 19.11
CA GLU A 239 -0.05 12.75 20.21
C GLU A 239 -1.23 13.59 19.73
N ARG A 240 -1.00 14.53 18.81
CA ARG A 240 -2.05 15.36 18.20
C ARG A 240 -3.05 14.52 17.42
N VAL A 241 -2.59 13.62 16.56
CA VAL A 241 -3.44 12.69 15.79
C VAL A 241 -4.33 11.88 16.75
N ARG A 242 -3.75 11.36 17.83
CA ARG A 242 -4.49 10.60 18.85
C ARG A 242 -5.51 11.45 19.61
N GLN A 243 -5.21 12.72 19.89
CA GLN A 243 -6.15 13.63 20.58
C GLN A 243 -7.46 13.83 19.81
N HIS A 244 -7.42 13.70 18.48
CA HIS A 244 -8.59 13.76 17.60
C HIS A 244 -9.19 12.38 17.29
N GLY A 245 -8.76 11.33 18.00
CA GLY A 245 -9.30 9.97 17.87
C GLY A 245 -8.88 9.23 16.60
N ILE A 246 -7.86 9.72 15.89
CA ILE A 246 -7.32 9.08 14.68
C ILE A 246 -6.24 8.07 15.08
N PHE A 247 -6.27 6.88 14.48
CA PHE A 247 -5.25 5.87 14.66
C PHE A 247 -3.96 6.25 13.93
N SER A 248 -2.83 5.93 14.55
CA SER A 248 -1.50 6.23 14.03
C SER A 248 -0.77 4.94 13.64
N ARG A 249 -0.42 4.80 12.37
CA ARG A 249 0.38 3.70 11.86
C ARG A 249 1.73 4.21 11.35
N ALA A 250 2.73 3.34 11.30
CA ALA A 250 3.97 3.66 10.63
C ALA A 250 4.45 2.51 9.74
N ASP A 251 4.87 2.86 8.53
CA ASP A 251 5.69 2.03 7.65
C ASP A 251 7.13 2.54 7.78
N VAL A 252 7.98 1.75 8.45
CA VAL A 252 9.36 2.10 8.76
C VAL A 252 10.28 1.42 7.77
N THR A 253 10.97 2.20 6.95
CA THR A 253 11.99 1.70 6.02
C THR A 253 13.31 1.50 6.75
N LEU A 254 13.87 0.31 6.56
CA LEU A 254 15.12 -0.14 7.14
C LEU A 254 16.17 -0.19 6.05
N VAL A 255 17.05 0.80 6.10
CA VAL A 255 18.29 0.86 5.34
C VAL A 255 19.34 0.06 6.15
N PRO A 256 19.85 -1.09 5.67
CA PRO A 256 20.89 -1.85 6.36
C PRO A 256 22.16 -0.99 6.48
N PRO A 257 22.55 -0.64 7.71
CA PRO A 257 23.65 -1.37 8.36
C PRO A 257 23.18 -2.14 9.60
N TYR A 258 23.94 -3.16 10.00
CA TYR A 258 23.67 -4.08 11.12
C TYR A 258 23.31 -3.40 12.47
N GLU A 259 23.68 -2.13 12.63
CA GLU A 259 23.37 -1.32 13.81
C GLU A 259 21.89 -0.92 13.88
N SER A 260 21.15 -0.90 12.77
CA SER A 260 19.76 -0.43 12.67
C SER A 260 18.70 -1.39 13.23
N ILE A 261 19.05 -2.68 13.39
CA ILE A 261 18.10 -3.75 13.77
C ILE A 261 17.69 -3.72 15.26
N PRO A 262 18.62 -3.52 16.23
CA PRO A 262 18.23 -3.28 17.62
C PRO A 262 17.28 -2.08 17.78
N TYR A 263 17.42 -1.07 16.91
CA TYR A 263 16.62 0.15 16.98
C TYR A 263 15.18 -0.01 16.45
N LEU A 264 14.85 -1.09 15.74
CA LEU A 264 13.48 -1.38 15.26
C LEU A 264 12.48 -1.43 16.42
N VAL A 265 12.89 -2.06 17.50
CA VAL A 265 12.12 -2.19 18.73
C VAL A 265 11.94 -0.82 19.38
N ASP A 266 12.97 0.03 19.32
CA ASP A 266 12.98 1.38 19.89
C ASP A 266 11.96 2.29 19.18
N VAL A 267 11.82 2.21 17.84
CA VAL A 267 10.81 2.99 17.08
C VAL A 267 9.40 2.53 17.40
N ALA A 268 9.12 1.23 17.33
CA ALA A 268 7.75 0.73 17.59
C ALA A 268 7.31 0.95 19.05
N ALA A 269 8.23 0.87 20.01
CA ALA A 269 7.89 1.00 21.42
C ALA A 269 7.68 2.45 21.90
N THR A 270 8.31 3.45 21.26
CA THR A 270 8.49 4.79 21.87
C THR A 270 7.50 5.86 21.40
N PHE A 271 6.99 5.79 20.17
CA PHE A 271 6.18 6.88 19.61
C PHE A 271 4.69 6.80 19.96
N GLY A 272 4.26 5.71 20.63
CA GLY A 272 2.85 5.47 20.94
C GLY A 272 2.00 5.16 19.70
N LEU A 273 2.62 4.67 18.62
CA LEU A 273 1.93 4.24 17.42
C LEU A 273 1.02 3.05 17.73
N ASP A 274 -0.09 2.93 17.00
CA ASP A 274 -1.10 1.88 17.16
C ASP A 274 -0.78 0.62 16.32
N ASP A 275 -0.07 0.78 15.18
CA ASP A 275 0.46 -0.30 14.34
C ASP A 275 1.79 0.12 13.71
N VAL A 276 2.78 -0.79 13.65
CA VAL A 276 4.08 -0.50 13.02
C VAL A 276 4.50 -1.67 12.14
N ARG A 277 4.87 -1.33 10.91
CA ARG A 277 5.38 -2.26 9.90
C ARG A 277 6.80 -1.87 9.54
N PHE A 278 7.62 -2.88 9.31
CA PHE A 278 9.02 -2.70 8.96
C PHE A 278 9.27 -3.31 7.59
N ASP A 279 9.93 -2.55 6.71
CA ASP A 279 10.34 -2.99 5.37
C ASP A 279 11.87 -2.86 5.24
N VAL A 280 12.52 -3.84 4.62
CA VAL A 280 13.98 -3.84 4.41
C VAL A 280 14.28 -3.52 2.95
N ALA A 281 15.06 -2.47 2.70
CA ALA A 281 15.38 -2.03 1.36
C ALA A 281 16.10 -3.12 0.53
N LYS A 282 15.46 -3.58 -0.56
CA LYS A 282 15.89 -4.73 -1.39
C LYS A 282 17.28 -4.60 -2.01
N MET A 283 17.69 -3.39 -2.43
CA MET A 283 18.99 -3.19 -3.09
C MET A 283 20.18 -3.43 -2.14
N GLU A 284 19.99 -3.20 -0.84
CA GLU A 284 21.06 -3.28 0.15
C GLU A 284 21.11 -4.65 0.83
N ALA A 285 19.97 -5.34 0.99
CA ALA A 285 19.94 -6.74 1.45
C ALA A 285 20.77 -7.67 0.54
N ALA A 286 20.72 -7.46 -0.78
CA ALA A 286 21.51 -8.23 -1.75
C ALA A 286 23.03 -8.03 -1.60
N SER A 287 23.47 -6.85 -1.14
CA SER A 287 24.90 -6.54 -0.94
C SER A 287 25.50 -7.18 0.31
N VAL A 288 24.65 -7.62 1.25
CA VAL A 288 25.05 -8.09 2.58
C VAL A 288 25.05 -9.63 2.70
N GLY A 289 24.56 -10.35 1.68
CA GLY A 289 24.68 -11.82 1.59
C GLY A 289 23.87 -12.61 2.63
N LEU A 290 22.92 -11.96 3.30
CA LEU A 290 22.03 -12.60 4.29
C LEU A 290 20.68 -12.92 3.67
N ASP A 291 20.23 -14.16 3.86
CA ASP A 291 18.88 -14.59 3.54
C ASP A 291 17.86 -13.90 4.47
N GLU A 292 16.68 -13.60 3.94
CA GLU A 292 15.62 -12.86 4.63
C GLU A 292 15.26 -13.50 5.97
N ALA A 293 15.23 -14.84 6.02
CA ALA A 293 14.95 -15.62 7.23
C ALA A 293 15.98 -15.38 8.35
N GLN A 294 17.26 -15.20 8.00
CA GLN A 294 18.34 -14.96 8.97
C GLN A 294 18.23 -13.55 9.57
N LEU A 295 17.86 -12.55 8.77
CA LEU A 295 17.56 -11.20 9.24
C LEU A 295 16.39 -11.20 10.23
N ARG A 296 15.31 -11.95 9.94
CA ARG A 296 14.16 -12.05 10.86
C ARG A 296 14.57 -12.66 12.21
N GLU A 297 15.35 -13.75 12.17
CA GLU A 297 15.75 -14.46 13.38
C GLU A 297 16.72 -13.64 14.24
N MET A 298 17.66 -12.94 13.60
CA MET A 298 18.58 -12.04 14.30
C MET A 298 17.85 -10.87 14.97
N ALA A 299 16.86 -10.28 14.29
CA ALA A 299 16.01 -9.24 14.88
C ALA A 299 15.24 -9.73 16.11
N ARG A 300 14.73 -10.97 16.07
CA ARG A 300 14.05 -11.61 17.21
C ARG A 300 15.00 -11.86 18.39
N GLN A 301 16.21 -12.34 18.12
CA GLN A 301 17.19 -12.63 19.18
C GLN A 301 17.66 -11.37 19.90
N ILE A 302 17.95 -10.30 19.16
CA ILE A 302 18.33 -8.99 19.73
C ILE A 302 17.17 -8.42 20.58
N TYR A 303 15.92 -8.57 20.12
CA TYR A 303 14.74 -8.19 20.90
C TYR A 303 14.62 -8.96 22.21
N ALA A 304 14.80 -10.28 22.18
CA ALA A 304 14.75 -11.10 23.37
C ALA A 304 15.82 -10.69 24.41
N GLN A 305 16.98 -10.24 23.94
CA GLN A 305 18.08 -9.73 24.77
C GLN A 305 17.82 -8.32 25.32
N GLY A 306 16.97 -7.52 24.68
CA GLY A 306 16.67 -6.13 25.03
C GLY A 306 15.58 -5.91 26.09
N ARG A 307 14.97 -6.96 26.65
CA ARG A 307 13.75 -6.93 27.51
C ARG A 307 13.79 -6.12 28.82
N ASP A 308 14.80 -5.29 29.07
CA ASP A 308 14.80 -4.43 30.26
C ASP A 308 13.93 -3.18 30.07
N ARG A 309 12.71 -3.24 30.59
CA ARG A 309 11.74 -2.13 30.57
C ARG A 309 12.28 -0.84 31.20
N GLN A 310 13.16 -0.92 32.20
CA GLN A 310 13.74 0.26 32.85
C GLN A 310 14.71 0.98 31.91
N ARG A 311 15.52 0.22 31.16
CA ARG A 311 16.43 0.75 30.13
C ARG A 311 15.69 1.56 29.06
N PHE A 312 14.48 1.15 28.68
CA PHE A 312 13.65 1.90 27.72
C PHE A 312 13.10 3.19 28.32
N ILE A 313 12.63 3.15 29.57
CA ILE A 313 12.09 4.33 30.28
C ILE A 313 13.19 5.39 30.46
N ASP A 314 14.38 4.98 30.88
CA ASP A 314 15.52 5.87 31.12
C ASP A 314 16.01 6.57 29.84
N ARG A 315 15.90 5.88 28.70
CA ARG A 315 16.40 6.38 27.41
C ARG A 315 15.36 7.17 26.61
N PHE A 316 14.08 6.83 26.74
CA PHE A 316 13.03 7.31 25.83
C PHE A 316 11.78 7.89 26.51
N GLY A 317 11.68 7.75 27.84
CA GLY A 317 10.55 8.20 28.66
C GLY A 317 9.50 7.11 28.92
N PRO A 318 8.48 7.40 29.74
CA PRO A 318 7.55 6.38 30.28
C PRO A 318 6.47 5.89 29.31
N ALA A 319 6.36 6.47 28.12
CA ALA A 319 5.30 6.15 27.16
C ALA A 319 5.70 4.94 26.30
N LEU A 320 5.18 3.75 26.63
CA LEU A 320 5.29 2.54 25.82
C LEU A 320 3.93 2.25 25.16
N GLY A 321 3.90 2.18 23.82
CA GLY A 321 2.70 1.88 23.04
C GLY A 321 2.22 0.43 23.17
N ARG A 322 1.02 0.11 22.64
CA ARG A 322 0.53 -1.28 22.51
C ARG A 322 1.15 -1.89 21.24
N LEU A 323 2.17 -2.75 21.38
CA LEU A 323 2.89 -3.31 20.23
C LEU A 323 2.12 -4.47 19.56
N ILE A 324 1.90 -4.37 18.25
CA ILE A 324 1.62 -5.49 17.35
C ILE A 324 2.69 -5.48 16.25
N TRP A 325 3.44 -6.57 16.10
CA TRP A 325 4.52 -6.68 15.10
C TRP A 325 4.04 -7.42 13.86
N ARG A 326 4.27 -6.86 12.67
CA ARG A 326 4.16 -7.60 11.39
C ARG A 326 5.37 -7.32 10.52
N LEU A 327 6.25 -8.32 10.38
CA LEU A 327 7.37 -8.26 9.45
C LEU A 327 6.92 -8.82 8.09
N ARG A 328 7.04 -8.04 7.01
CA ARG A 328 6.89 -8.52 5.63
C ARG A 328 8.24 -8.39 4.95
N GLY A 329 8.58 -9.34 4.08
CA GLY A 329 9.61 -9.08 3.08
C GLY A 329 9.21 -9.60 1.71
N PRO A 330 10.15 -9.65 0.75
CA PRO A 330 9.87 -10.02 -0.63
C PRO A 330 9.06 -11.32 -0.68
N ARG A 331 7.88 -11.29 -1.32
CA ARG A 331 6.99 -12.46 -1.36
C ARG A 331 7.65 -13.62 -2.12
N GLY A 332 8.34 -14.49 -1.39
CA GLY A 332 8.52 -15.91 -1.69
C GLY A 332 7.76 -16.70 -0.62
N THR A 333 6.74 -17.45 -1.04
CA THR A 333 6.04 -18.51 -0.28
C THR A 333 5.92 -18.28 1.24
N THR A 334 4.87 -17.59 1.70
CA THR A 334 4.51 -17.55 3.12
C THR A 334 3.63 -18.72 3.49
N ALA A 335 4.20 -19.67 4.23
CA ALA A 335 3.44 -20.53 5.14
C ALA A 335 2.71 -19.67 6.18
N GLN A 336 1.43 -19.95 6.37
CA GLN A 336 0.61 -19.46 7.49
C GLN A 336 1.29 -19.84 8.82
N PHE A 337 1.44 -18.88 9.73
CA PHE A 337 1.70 -19.17 11.12
C PHE A 337 0.57 -18.58 11.96
N ASP A 338 -0.01 -19.46 12.76
CA ASP A 338 -1.15 -19.20 13.63
C ASP A 338 -0.81 -18.18 14.74
N ASP A 339 -1.81 -17.35 15.01
CA ASP A 339 -1.93 -16.56 16.24
C ASP A 339 -2.11 -17.55 17.42
N GLU A 340 -1.02 -17.97 18.05
CA GLU A 340 -1.10 -18.52 19.40
C GLU A 340 -0.61 -17.48 20.40
N GLY A 341 -1.63 -16.87 21.02
CA GLY A 341 -1.52 -16.01 22.17
C GLY A 341 -0.73 -16.68 23.29
N LEU A 342 0.02 -15.82 23.97
CA LEU A 342 0.60 -16.04 25.28
C LEU A 342 -0.38 -16.79 26.21
N THR A 343 -0.02 -18.01 26.59
CA THR A 343 -0.32 -18.54 27.92
C THR A 343 0.96 -19.06 28.57
N ALA A 344 1.13 -18.62 29.83
CA ALA A 344 2.20 -18.85 30.81
C ALA A 344 3.51 -18.06 30.63
#